data_AF-W5UCW5-F1
#
_entry.id   AF-W5UCW5-F1
#
_cell.length_a   1.000
_cell.length_b   1.000
_cell.length_c   1.000
_cell.angle_alpha   90.00
_cell.angle_beta   90.00
_cell.angle_gamma   90.00
#
_symmetry.space_group_name_H-M   'P 1'
#
loop_
_entity.id
_entity.type
_entity.pdbx_description
1 polymer ?
#
loop_
_entity_poly.entity_id
_entity_poly.type
_entity_poly.pdbx_seq_one_letter_code
_entity_poly.pdbx_strand_id
1 'polypeptide(L)'
;MELNSLLILLEAAEYLERRDREAEHGYASVLPYSSDFNRKKKTQLLSRRPSNSNNINNNNSNNNRSSHNELEKHRRAKLRLYLEQLKQLVPLGPDSTRHTTLSLLKRARMHIKKLEEQDKKAVNVKEQLQREHRYLKRRLEQLSLQRIRTDSMGSTISTDSEQEVDIEGMEFTPGDGDSVDGVSDTEDHYSPCSF
;
A
#
# COMPACT_ATOMS: atom_id res chain seq x y z
N MET A 1 -33.25 8.76 -43.37
CA MET A 1 -32.05 9.61 -43.38
C MET A 1 -30.99 9.10 -42.39
N GLU A 2 -30.80 7.78 -42.26
CA GLU A 2 -29.86 7.21 -41.27
C GLU A 2 -28.65 6.51 -41.90
N LEU A 3 -28.76 6.10 -43.18
CA LEU A 3 -27.68 5.42 -43.90
C LEU A 3 -26.45 6.31 -44.13
N ASN A 4 -26.66 7.62 -44.34
CA ASN A 4 -25.56 8.58 -44.51
C ASN A 4 -24.79 8.79 -43.20
N SER A 5 -25.48 8.74 -42.06
CA SER A 5 -24.82 8.84 -40.75
C SER A 5 -23.96 7.62 -40.47
N LEU A 6 -24.43 6.42 -40.84
CA LEU A 6 -23.65 5.19 -40.68
C LEU A 6 -22.42 5.19 -41.59
N LEU A 7 -22.55 5.61 -42.86
CA LEU A 7 -21.42 5.72 -43.79
C LEU A 7 -20.35 6.69 -43.25
N ILE A 8 -20.76 7.86 -42.76
CA ILE A 8 -19.84 8.86 -42.18
C ILE A 8 -19.16 8.30 -40.93
N LEU A 9 -19.89 7.56 -40.09
CA LEU A 9 -19.32 6.97 -38.89
C LEU A 9 -18.35 5.83 -39.22
N LEU A 10 -18.63 5.04 -40.27
CA LEU A 10 -17.74 4.00 -40.77
C LEU A 10 -16.47 4.60 -41.37
N GLU A 11 -16.61 5.65 -42.18
CA GLU A 11 -15.49 6.39 -42.78
C GLU A 11 -14.64 7.08 -41.71
N ALA A 12 -15.26 7.64 -40.67
CA ALA A 12 -14.56 8.21 -39.53
C ALA A 12 -13.84 7.15 -38.68
N ALA A 13 -14.44 5.97 -38.51
CA ALA A 13 -13.82 4.85 -37.80
C ALA A 13 -12.61 4.31 -38.58
N GLU A 14 -12.72 4.17 -39.91
CA GLU A 14 -11.61 3.78 -40.78
C GLU A 14 -10.49 4.83 -40.78
N TYR A 15 -10.83 6.12 -40.72
CA TYR A 15 -9.86 7.21 -40.60
C TYR A 15 -9.11 7.19 -39.26
N LEU A 16 -9.79 6.87 -38.15
CA LEU A 16 -9.15 6.67 -36.84
C LEU A 16 -8.26 5.42 -36.83
N GLU A 17 -8.69 4.31 -37.44
CA GLU A 17 -7.88 3.09 -37.52
C GLU A 17 -6.62 3.27 -38.40
N ARG A 18 -6.70 4.08 -39.47
CA ARG A 18 -5.52 4.48 -40.27
C ARG A 18 -4.58 5.39 -39.47
N ARG A 19 -5.12 6.36 -38.72
CA ARG A 19 -4.36 7.25 -37.82
C ARG A 19 -3.63 6.47 -36.72
N ASP A 20 -4.29 5.50 -36.11
CA ASP A 20 -3.69 4.70 -35.03
C ASP A 20 -2.61 3.74 -35.57
N ARG A 21 -2.78 3.19 -36.79
CA ARG A 21 -1.73 2.40 -37.47
C ARG A 21 -0.52 3.23 -37.90
N GLU A 22 -0.74 4.47 -38.35
CA GLU A 22 0.32 5.41 -38.74
C GLU A 22 1.08 6.00 -37.54
N ALA A 23 0.42 6.13 -36.38
CA ALA A 23 1.05 6.57 -35.14
C ALA A 23 2.09 5.57 -34.60
N GLU A 24 1.99 4.28 -34.96
CA GLU A 24 2.96 3.24 -34.59
C GLU A 24 3.97 2.90 -35.71
N HIS A 25 3.70 3.28 -36.96
CA HIS A 25 4.53 2.92 -38.11
C HIS A 25 4.96 4.09 -39.00
N GLY A 26 5.18 5.26 -38.41
CA GLY A 26 5.73 6.46 -39.08
C GLY A 26 7.19 6.38 -39.58
N TYR A 27 7.78 5.18 -39.76
CA TYR A 27 9.15 5.03 -40.28
C TYR A 27 9.34 3.90 -41.31
N ALA A 28 8.28 3.23 -41.80
CA ALA A 28 8.44 2.02 -42.62
C ALA A 28 7.60 1.96 -43.92
N SER A 29 7.29 3.11 -44.56
CA SER A 29 6.77 3.12 -45.93
C SER A 29 7.75 3.81 -46.90
N VAL A 30 8.33 2.95 -47.73
CA VAL A 30 9.10 3.12 -48.98
C VAL A 30 9.19 4.57 -49.52
N LEU A 31 10.27 5.27 -49.18
CA LEU A 31 10.80 6.34 -50.03
C LEU A 31 11.73 5.73 -51.08
N PRO A 32 11.75 6.24 -52.33
CA PRO A 32 12.65 5.75 -53.36
C PRO A 32 14.09 5.90 -52.87
N TYR A 33 14.79 4.77 -52.88
CA TYR A 33 16.21 4.63 -52.57
C TYR A 33 17.01 5.76 -53.26
N SER A 34 17.40 6.76 -52.47
CA SER A 34 18.37 7.78 -52.85
C SER A 34 19.59 7.57 -51.95
N SER A 35 20.57 6.90 -52.54
CA SER A 35 21.81 6.44 -51.93
C SER A 35 22.79 7.59 -51.69
N ASP A 36 22.50 8.59 -50.86
CA ASP A 36 23.43 9.71 -50.71
C ASP A 36 23.41 10.36 -49.33
N PHE A 37 24.05 9.74 -48.31
CA PHE A 37 24.75 10.49 -47.26
C PHE A 37 25.79 9.61 -46.55
N ASN A 38 26.95 9.42 -47.19
CA ASN A 38 28.19 9.33 -46.43
C ASN A 38 29.38 9.82 -47.26
N ARG A 39 29.53 11.14 -47.34
CA ARG A 39 30.82 11.80 -47.61
C ARG A 39 30.74 13.28 -47.22
N LYS A 40 30.92 13.57 -45.92
CA LYS A 40 31.38 14.90 -45.51
C LYS A 40 32.78 15.11 -46.06
N LYS A 41 32.88 15.77 -47.22
CA LYS A 41 34.09 16.50 -47.63
C LYS A 41 33.69 17.73 -48.44
N LYS A 42 33.79 18.88 -47.74
CA LYS A 42 34.35 20.14 -48.23
C LYS A 42 33.96 20.57 -49.66
N THR A 43 33.06 21.54 -49.77
CA THR A 43 33.21 22.67 -50.71
C THR A 43 32.34 23.85 -50.25
N GLN A 44 33.00 24.99 -50.11
CA GLN A 44 32.42 26.34 -50.04
C GLN A 44 31.46 26.54 -51.23
N LEU A 45 30.34 27.25 -51.04
CA LEU A 45 29.84 28.31 -51.94
C LEU A 45 28.52 28.91 -51.40
N LEU A 46 28.59 30.22 -51.15
CA LEU A 46 27.53 31.24 -51.13
C LEU A 46 26.04 30.79 -51.18
N SER A 47 25.34 30.95 -50.04
CA SER A 47 23.98 31.53 -50.04
C SER A 47 23.61 32.02 -48.65
N ARG A 48 23.66 33.34 -48.47
CA ARG A 48 23.02 34.06 -47.37
C ARG A 48 21.50 33.87 -47.48
N ARG A 49 20.91 33.03 -46.64
CA ARG A 49 19.48 33.09 -46.28
C ARG A 49 19.36 33.55 -44.82
N PRO A 50 18.45 34.48 -44.49
CA PRO A 50 18.39 35.04 -43.15
C PRO A 50 17.92 33.98 -42.17
N SER A 51 18.78 33.69 -41.21
CA SER A 51 18.52 32.89 -40.02
C SER A 51 17.51 33.62 -39.13
N ASN A 52 16.23 33.25 -39.25
CA ASN A 52 15.24 33.62 -38.23
C ASN A 52 14.33 32.46 -37.77
N SER A 53 14.62 31.22 -38.20
CA SER A 53 13.87 30.02 -37.78
C SER A 53 14.42 29.38 -36.49
N ASN A 54 15.69 29.61 -36.16
CA ASN A 54 16.34 28.97 -35.00
C ASN A 54 15.89 29.52 -33.64
N ASN A 55 15.19 30.67 -33.60
CA ASN A 55 14.72 31.28 -32.36
C ASN A 55 13.34 30.74 -31.91
N ILE A 56 12.46 30.37 -32.85
CA ILE A 56 11.12 29.86 -32.55
C ILE A 56 11.19 28.44 -31.94
N ASN A 57 12.06 27.58 -32.49
CA ASN A 57 12.24 26.21 -31.98
C ASN A 57 12.90 26.18 -30.59
N ASN A 58 13.79 27.13 -30.30
CA ASN A 58 14.42 27.24 -28.98
C ASN A 58 13.45 27.75 -27.90
N ASN A 59 12.57 28.71 -28.24
CA ASN A 59 11.55 29.19 -27.30
C ASN A 59 10.50 28.11 -26.98
N ASN A 60 10.05 27.33 -27.96
CA ASN A 60 9.16 26.19 -27.70
C ASN A 60 9.83 25.09 -26.87
N SER A 61 11.12 24.81 -27.09
CA SER A 61 11.87 23.86 -26.26
C SER A 61 12.00 24.33 -24.81
N ASN A 62 12.24 25.62 -24.59
CA ASN A 62 12.32 26.21 -23.25
C ASN A 62 10.97 26.23 -22.53
N ASN A 63 9.88 26.54 -23.25
CA ASN A 63 8.52 26.47 -22.71
C ASN A 63 8.13 25.02 -22.35
N ASN A 64 8.50 24.05 -23.19
CA ASN A 64 8.27 22.63 -22.89
C ASN A 64 9.08 22.14 -21.69
N ARG A 65 10.33 22.58 -21.55
CA ARG A 65 11.17 22.29 -20.37
C ARG A 65 10.60 22.89 -19.10
N SER A 66 10.12 24.14 -19.15
CA SER A 66 9.50 24.80 -18.01
C SER A 66 8.19 24.11 -17.60
N SER A 67 7.33 23.79 -18.57
CA SER A 67 6.09 23.04 -18.32
C SER A 67 6.36 21.66 -17.71
N HIS A 68 7.33 20.93 -18.25
CA HIS A 68 7.78 19.65 -17.68
C HIS A 68 8.28 19.80 -16.23
N ASN A 69 9.07 20.83 -15.92
CA ASN A 69 9.57 21.07 -14.57
C ASN A 69 8.45 21.38 -13.57
N GLU A 70 7.44 22.17 -13.96
CA GLU A 70 6.28 22.44 -13.11
C GLU A 70 5.45 21.17 -12.86
N LEU A 71 5.22 20.34 -13.89
CA LEU A 71 4.56 19.05 -13.72
C LEU A 71 5.34 18.11 -12.79
N GLU A 72 6.66 18.03 -12.94
CA GLU A 72 7.51 17.21 -12.08
C GLU A 72 7.56 17.74 -10.64
N LYS A 73 7.54 19.06 -10.45
CA LYS A 73 7.45 19.70 -9.13
C LYS A 73 6.15 19.33 -8.43
N HIS A 74 5.02 19.42 -9.15
CA HIS A 74 3.71 18.99 -8.64
C HIS A 74 3.70 17.50 -8.30
N ARG A 75 4.23 16.65 -9.19
CA ARG A 75 4.35 15.21 -8.97
C ARG A 75 5.17 14.90 -7.71
N ARG A 76 6.28 15.60 -7.51
CA ARG A 76 7.13 15.47 -6.30
C ARG A 76 6.43 15.95 -5.04
N ALA A 77 5.64 17.02 -5.10
CA ALA A 77 4.83 17.48 -3.97
C ALA A 77 3.81 16.41 -3.55
N LYS A 78 3.08 15.83 -4.51
CA LYS A 78 2.16 14.70 -4.26
C LYS A 78 2.86 13.49 -3.65
N LEU A 79 4.03 13.13 -4.17
CA LEU A 79 4.81 12.01 -3.62
C LEU A 79 5.18 12.24 -2.15
N ARG A 80 5.59 13.46 -1.80
CA ARG A 80 5.90 13.81 -0.40
C ARG A 80 4.67 13.67 0.49
N LEU A 81 3.50 14.12 0.03
CA LEU A 81 2.23 13.95 0.74
C LEU A 81 1.91 12.48 1.01
N TYR A 82 2.02 11.61 -0.01
CA TYR A 82 1.77 10.18 0.17
C TYR A 82 2.77 9.51 1.13
N LEU A 83 4.03 9.92 1.10
CA LEU A 83 5.03 9.42 2.06
C LEU A 83 4.75 9.89 3.48
N GLU A 84 4.23 11.10 3.66
CA GLU A 84 3.81 11.62 4.96
C GLU A 84 2.61 10.87 5.52
N GLN A 85 1.59 10.63 4.69
CA GLN A 85 0.44 9.78 5.06
C GLN A 85 0.89 8.36 5.43
N LEU A 86 1.81 7.78 4.67
CA LEU A 86 2.35 6.46 4.97
C LEU A 86 3.06 6.43 6.32
N LYS A 87 3.73 7.52 6.72
CA LYS A 87 4.39 7.60 8.04
C LYS A 87 3.40 7.57 9.20
N GLN A 88 2.18 8.07 9.02
CA GLN A 88 1.16 8.06 10.07
C GLN A 88 0.58 6.66 10.28
N LEU A 89 0.53 5.83 9.23
CA LEU A 89 -0.03 4.48 9.29
C LEU A 89 0.99 3.42 9.74
N VAL A 90 2.28 3.65 9.49
CA VAL A 90 3.32 2.68 9.82
C VAL A 90 3.87 2.97 11.22
N PRO A 91 3.92 1.99 12.14
CA PRO A 91 4.57 2.15 13.44
C PRO A 91 6.09 2.28 13.25
N LEU A 92 6.55 3.52 13.12
CA LEU A 92 7.96 3.85 12.86
C LEU A 92 8.80 3.93 14.14
N GLY A 93 8.15 3.97 15.32
CA GLY A 93 8.82 4.10 16.61
C GLY A 93 9.49 5.47 16.80
N PRO A 94 10.31 5.65 17.84
CA PRO A 94 11.04 6.90 18.13
C PRO A 94 12.06 7.28 17.04
N ASP A 95 12.33 6.40 16.07
CA ASP A 95 13.14 6.68 14.87
C ASP A 95 12.41 7.56 13.84
N SER A 96 11.26 8.17 14.20
CA SER A 96 10.42 8.93 13.28
C SER A 96 11.08 10.20 12.69
N THR A 97 12.23 10.61 13.18
CA THR A 97 12.94 11.79 12.68
C THR A 97 14.04 11.47 11.67
N ARG A 98 14.49 10.20 11.55
CA ARG A 98 15.62 9.80 10.69
C ARG A 98 15.27 8.73 9.64
N HIS A 99 13.99 8.53 9.33
CA HIS A 99 13.63 7.55 8.29
C HIS A 99 13.91 8.06 6.87
N THR A 100 14.58 7.21 6.10
CA THR A 100 14.71 7.36 4.64
C THR A 100 13.48 6.76 3.95
N THR A 101 13.19 7.19 2.72
CA THR A 101 12.08 6.64 1.92
C THR A 101 12.17 5.11 1.79
N LEU A 102 13.37 4.57 1.60
CA LEU A 102 13.56 3.12 1.50
C LEU A 102 13.23 2.39 2.81
N SER A 103 13.68 2.92 3.95
CA SER A 103 13.40 2.33 5.26
C SER A 103 11.91 2.32 5.58
N LEU A 104 11.20 3.40 5.24
CA LEU A 104 9.76 3.53 5.40
C LEU A 104 9.03 2.45 4.57
N LEU A 105 9.38 2.31 3.29
CA LEU A 105 8.76 1.31 2.41
C LEU A 105 9.01 -0.13 2.86
N LYS A 106 10.23 -0.43 3.36
CA LYS A 106 10.55 -1.74 3.94
C LYS A 106 9.72 -2.02 5.19
N ARG A 107 9.64 -1.07 6.13
CA ARG A 107 8.82 -1.20 7.34
C ARG A 107 7.33 -1.30 7.04
N ALA A 108 6.82 -0.54 6.07
CA ALA A 108 5.43 -0.62 5.62
C ALA A 108 5.08 -2.03 5.13
N ARG A 109 5.93 -2.60 4.27
CA ARG A 109 5.76 -3.98 3.80
C ARG A 109 5.75 -5.00 4.94
N MET A 110 6.66 -4.83 5.90
CA MET A 110 6.71 -5.70 7.08
C MET A 110 5.48 -5.53 7.96
N HIS A 111 4.96 -4.31 8.10
CA HIS A 111 3.78 -4.01 8.89
C HIS A 111 2.54 -4.67 8.31
N ILE A 112 2.34 -4.58 6.99
CA ILE A 112 1.24 -5.28 6.30
C ILE A 112 1.31 -6.79 6.59
N LYS A 113 2.48 -7.42 6.39
CA LYS A 113 2.67 -8.84 6.69
C LYS A 113 2.36 -9.20 8.15
N LYS A 114 2.74 -8.32 9.09
CA LYS A 114 2.46 -8.52 10.52
C LYS A 114 0.96 -8.48 10.80
N LEU A 115 0.24 -7.51 10.21
CA LEU A 115 -1.21 -7.40 10.34
C LEU A 115 -1.92 -8.62 9.76
N GLU A 116 -1.52 -9.08 8.57
CA GLU A 116 -2.08 -10.29 7.95
C GLU A 116 -1.92 -11.53 8.84
N GLU A 117 -0.74 -11.71 9.45
CA GLU A 117 -0.50 -12.83 10.37
C GLU A 117 -1.29 -12.68 11.68
N GLN A 118 -1.44 -11.46 12.19
CA GLN A 118 -2.27 -11.18 13.37
C GLN A 118 -3.74 -11.49 13.11
N ASP A 119 -4.28 -11.09 11.96
CA ASP A 119 -5.65 -11.39 11.57
C ASP A 119 -5.88 -12.90 11.46
N LYS A 120 -4.94 -13.62 10.82
CA LYS A 120 -4.98 -15.08 10.75
C LYS A 120 -5.00 -15.73 12.14
N LYS A 121 -4.14 -15.28 13.05
CA LYS A 121 -4.11 -15.77 14.43
C LYS A 121 -5.39 -15.43 15.19
N ALA A 122 -5.92 -14.22 15.04
CA ALA A 122 -7.15 -13.78 15.68
C ALA A 122 -8.34 -14.65 15.25
N VAL A 123 -8.44 -15.00 13.97
CA VAL A 123 -9.45 -15.95 13.45
C VAL A 123 -9.31 -17.32 14.12
N ASN A 124 -8.09 -17.86 14.23
CA ASN A 124 -7.86 -19.15 14.88
C ASN A 124 -8.25 -19.14 16.36
N VAL A 125 -7.87 -18.09 17.09
CA VAL A 125 -8.23 -17.92 18.52
C VAL A 125 -9.74 -17.80 18.68
N LYS A 126 -10.41 -17.01 17.83
CA LYS A 126 -11.87 -16.90 17.82
C LYS A 126 -12.52 -18.27 17.61
N GLU A 127 -12.03 -19.06 16.66
CA GLU A 127 -12.55 -20.39 16.39
C GLU A 127 -12.34 -21.34 17.59
N GLN A 128 -11.18 -21.29 18.21
CA GLN A 128 -10.86 -22.07 19.41
C GLN A 128 -11.81 -21.72 20.57
N LEU A 129 -11.96 -20.44 20.87
CA LEU A 129 -12.89 -19.96 21.90
C LEU A 129 -14.34 -20.35 21.58
N GLN A 130 -14.75 -20.35 20.32
CA GLN A 130 -16.07 -20.83 19.92
C GLN A 130 -16.25 -22.33 20.15
N ARG A 131 -15.22 -23.15 19.93
CA ARG A 131 -15.26 -24.59 20.27
C ARG A 131 -15.38 -24.80 21.77
N GLU A 132 -14.62 -24.07 22.57
CA GLU A 132 -14.66 -24.13 24.02
C GLU A 132 -16.01 -23.67 24.57
N HIS A 133 -16.54 -22.55 24.08
CA HIS A 133 -17.86 -22.08 24.43
C HIS A 133 -18.95 -23.13 24.15
N ARG A 134 -18.90 -23.80 22.98
CA ARG A 134 -19.81 -24.91 22.66
C ARG A 134 -19.64 -26.11 23.59
N TYR A 135 -18.39 -26.44 23.95
CA TYR A 135 -18.10 -27.53 24.87
C TYR A 135 -18.65 -27.24 26.27
N LEU A 136 -18.33 -26.07 26.82
CA LEU A 136 -18.78 -25.62 28.14
C LEU A 136 -20.31 -25.54 28.21
N LYS A 137 -20.97 -25.03 27.16
CA LYS A 137 -22.44 -25.00 27.08
C LYS A 137 -23.05 -26.39 27.19
N ARG A 138 -22.52 -27.39 26.46
CA ARG A 138 -22.97 -28.79 26.57
C ARG A 138 -22.68 -29.38 27.95
N ARG A 139 -21.52 -29.06 28.55
CA ARG A 139 -21.16 -29.53 29.88
C ARG A 139 -22.10 -28.98 30.95
N LEU A 140 -22.47 -27.72 30.84
CA LEU A 140 -23.44 -27.07 31.72
C LEU A 140 -24.82 -27.72 31.59
N GLU A 141 -25.27 -28.00 30.36
CA GLU A 141 -26.53 -28.71 30.10
C GLU A 141 -26.53 -30.14 30.68
N GLN A 142 -25.43 -30.88 30.57
CA GLN A 142 -25.32 -32.20 31.18
C GLN A 142 -25.44 -32.14 32.71
N LEU A 143 -24.76 -31.18 33.33
CA LEU A 143 -24.79 -31.00 34.79
C LEU A 143 -26.14 -30.47 35.27
N SER A 144 -26.83 -29.61 34.50
CA SER A 144 -28.18 -29.16 34.82
C SER A 144 -29.18 -30.30 34.73
N LEU A 145 -29.11 -31.14 33.68
CA LEU A 145 -29.94 -32.35 33.55
C LEU A 145 -29.63 -33.40 34.62
N GLN A 146 -28.38 -33.50 35.06
CA GLN A 146 -28.00 -34.38 36.16
C GLN A 146 -28.60 -33.87 37.48
N ARG A 147 -28.59 -32.55 37.72
CA ARG A 147 -29.25 -31.92 38.87
C ARG A 147 -30.76 -32.17 38.88
N ILE A 148 -31.43 -31.98 37.73
CA ILE A 148 -32.89 -32.21 37.54
C ILE A 148 -33.31 -33.69 37.71
N ARG A 149 -32.38 -34.63 37.53
CA ARG A 149 -32.63 -36.06 37.77
C ARG A 149 -32.37 -36.44 39.23
N THR A 150 -31.47 -35.75 39.91
CA THR A 150 -31.13 -36.03 41.32
C THR A 150 -31.98 -35.25 42.33
N ASP A 151 -32.61 -34.15 41.94
CA ASP A 151 -33.55 -33.39 42.77
C ASP A 151 -34.99 -33.94 42.73
N SER A 152 -35.27 -34.93 41.88
CA SER A 152 -36.50 -35.74 41.92
C SER A 152 -36.49 -36.82 43.03
N MET A 153 -35.72 -36.60 44.10
CA MET A 153 -36.01 -37.10 45.45
C MET A 153 -35.94 -35.94 46.44
N GLY A 154 -36.79 -34.93 46.23
CA GLY A 154 -37.21 -34.00 47.26
C GLY A 154 -36.46 -32.67 47.29
N SER A 155 -37.09 -31.61 46.81
CA SER A 155 -37.55 -30.55 47.71
C SER A 155 -38.28 -29.46 46.92
N THR A 156 -39.52 -29.19 47.34
CA THR A 156 -40.24 -27.97 47.04
C THR A 156 -39.52 -26.78 47.68
N ILE A 157 -38.97 -25.87 46.90
CA ILE A 157 -38.81 -24.48 47.35
C ILE A 157 -39.00 -23.54 46.17
N SER A 158 -40.25 -23.09 46.04
CA SER A 158 -40.56 -21.82 45.42
C SER A 158 -39.92 -20.71 46.25
N THR A 159 -39.03 -19.93 45.64
CA THR A 159 -38.79 -18.55 46.05
C THR A 159 -38.56 -17.74 44.78
N ASP A 160 -39.68 -17.22 44.30
CA ASP A 160 -39.81 -15.97 43.57
C ASP A 160 -39.03 -14.87 44.31
N SER A 161 -38.03 -14.29 43.64
CA SER A 161 -37.39 -13.02 44.01
C SER A 161 -36.55 -12.56 42.81
N GLU A 162 -37.21 -11.82 41.92
CA GLU A 162 -36.58 -10.99 40.92
C GLU A 162 -35.84 -9.85 41.65
N GLN A 163 -34.51 -9.95 41.74
CA GLN A 163 -33.66 -8.81 42.08
C GLN A 163 -32.63 -8.64 40.96
N GLU A 164 -32.94 -7.70 40.07
CA GLU A 164 -31.99 -7.12 39.13
C GLU A 164 -30.86 -6.47 39.93
N VAL A 165 -29.64 -6.99 39.77
CA VAL A 165 -28.42 -6.35 40.25
C VAL A 165 -27.69 -5.77 39.05
N ASP A 166 -27.84 -4.46 38.86
CA ASP A 166 -26.96 -3.67 38.01
C ASP A 166 -25.55 -3.72 38.61
N ILE A 167 -24.63 -4.46 37.98
CA ILE A 167 -23.21 -4.43 38.33
C ILE A 167 -22.58 -3.28 37.54
N GLU A 168 -22.64 -2.11 38.14
CA GLU A 168 -21.92 -0.90 37.74
C GLU A 168 -20.40 -1.08 37.96
N GLY A 169 -19.62 -0.76 36.93
CA GLY A 169 -18.22 -0.32 36.97
C GLY A 169 -17.23 -0.95 37.97
N MET A 170 -16.56 -2.04 37.57
CA MET A 170 -15.24 -2.35 38.14
C MET A 170 -14.17 -1.58 37.35
N GLU A 171 -13.84 -0.40 37.84
CA GLU A 171 -12.65 0.37 37.48
C GLU A 171 -11.39 -0.44 37.88
N PHE A 172 -10.75 -1.07 36.90
CA PHE A 172 -9.41 -1.63 37.10
C PHE A 172 -8.38 -0.52 36.92
N THR A 173 -7.98 0.09 38.03
CA THR A 173 -6.70 0.80 38.12
C THR A 173 -5.57 -0.22 37.94
N PRO A 174 -4.65 -0.10 36.98
CA PRO A 174 -3.48 -0.95 36.94
C PRO A 174 -2.53 -0.50 38.06
N GLY A 175 -2.49 -1.27 39.15
CA GLY A 175 -1.45 -1.17 40.15
C GLY A 175 -0.14 -1.68 39.58
N ASP A 176 0.91 -0.88 39.75
CA ASP A 176 2.28 -1.14 39.34
C ASP A 176 2.79 -2.50 39.85
N GLY A 177 2.93 -3.44 38.93
CA GLY A 177 3.69 -4.68 39.11
C GLY A 177 5.03 -4.55 38.40
N ASP A 178 6.00 -3.96 39.10
CA ASP A 178 7.40 -3.90 38.69
C ASP A 178 7.97 -5.33 38.62
N SER A 179 8.14 -5.86 37.42
CA SER A 179 8.97 -7.03 37.15
C SER A 179 10.09 -6.63 36.20
N VAL A 180 11.17 -6.16 36.80
CA VAL A 180 12.48 -5.98 36.17
C VAL A 180 13.11 -7.34 35.88
N ASP A 181 12.88 -7.89 34.68
CA ASP A 181 13.75 -8.95 34.16
C ASP A 181 14.94 -8.28 33.48
N GLY A 182 15.96 -7.98 34.29
CA GLY A 182 17.23 -7.42 33.85
C GLY A 182 18.15 -8.51 33.33
N VAL A 183 18.14 -8.75 32.01
CA VAL A 183 19.27 -9.43 31.36
C VAL A 183 20.39 -8.41 31.18
N SER A 184 21.33 -8.39 32.14
CA SER A 184 22.54 -7.58 32.03
C SER A 184 23.52 -8.23 31.05
N ASP A 185 23.94 -7.38 30.12
CA ASP A 185 24.91 -7.56 29.07
C ASP A 185 26.36 -7.52 29.61
N THR A 186 27.26 -8.05 28.77
CA THR A 186 28.68 -7.69 28.59
C THR A 186 29.78 -7.92 29.67
N GLU A 187 30.78 -8.69 29.20
CA GLU A 187 32.24 -8.57 29.36
C GLU A 187 32.91 -8.42 30.74
N ASP A 188 33.73 -9.43 31.08
CA ASP A 188 34.94 -9.27 31.90
C ASP A 188 36.17 -9.86 31.17
N HIS A 189 36.86 -8.96 30.49
CA HIS A 189 38.30 -8.68 30.52
C HIS A 189 39.36 -9.68 31.07
N TYR A 190 40.41 -9.82 30.26
CA TYR A 190 41.84 -10.04 30.59
C TYR A 190 42.34 -11.45 30.99
N SER A 191 43.18 -12.02 30.10
CA SER A 191 44.33 -12.84 30.48
C SER A 191 45.55 -12.43 29.65
N PRO A 192 46.65 -11.96 30.27
CA PRO A 192 47.91 -11.68 29.60
C PRO A 192 48.88 -12.87 29.68
N CYS A 193 49.73 -12.99 28.64
CA CYS A 193 51.06 -13.64 28.58
C CYS A 193 51.23 -15.11 29.06
N SER A 194 51.86 -15.95 28.21
CA SER A 194 53.29 -16.31 28.32
C SER A 194 53.66 -17.60 27.55
N PHE A 195 54.86 -17.57 26.95
CA PHE A 195 55.68 -18.62 26.30
C PHE A 195 55.31 -19.09 24.89
#